data_AF-A0A383DPX7-F1
#
_entry.id   AF-A0A383DPX7-F1
#
_cell.length_a   1.000
_cell.length_b   1.000
_cell.length_c   1.000
_cell.angle_alpha   90.00
_cell.angle_beta   90.00
_cell.angle_gamma   90.00
#
_symmetry.space_group_name_H-M   'P 1'
#
loop_
_entity.id
_entity.type
_entity.pdbx_description
1 polymer ?
#
loop_
_entity_poly.entity_id
_entity_poly.type
_entity_poly.pdbx_seq_one_letter_code
_entity_poly.pdbx_strand_id
1 'polypeptide(L)' 'YKNQYTKALFGEYTCFPGITEPYEISDHPELILDTEDNDIENAFEILLKEVQKRLNYKE' A
#
# COMPACT_ATOMS: atom_id res chain seq x y z
N TYR A 1 -5.21 15.54 -8.10
CA TYR A 1 -5.66 14.13 -8.14
C TYR A 1 -6.05 13.75 -9.56
N LYS A 2 -5.82 12.50 -9.99
CA LYS A 2 -6.00 12.03 -11.39
C LYS A 2 -7.46 11.61 -11.73
N ASN A 3 -8.43 11.90 -10.86
CA ASN A 3 -9.87 11.59 -10.99
C ASN A 3 -10.23 10.12 -11.32
N GLN A 4 -9.34 9.17 -11.02
CA GLN A 4 -9.52 7.76 -11.37
C GLN A 4 -10.70 7.13 -10.62
N TYR A 5 -10.78 7.35 -9.31
CA TYR A 5 -11.90 6.88 -8.49
C TYR A 5 -13.25 7.45 -8.95
N THR A 6 -13.29 8.73 -9.34
CA THR A 6 -14.50 9.36 -9.89
C THR A 6 -14.98 8.63 -11.15
N LYS A 7 -14.07 8.37 -12.10
CA LYS A 7 -14.39 7.63 -13.34
C LYS A 7 -14.85 6.21 -13.06
N ALA A 8 -14.19 5.52 -12.13
CA ALA A 8 -14.58 4.19 -11.69
C ALA A 8 -16.01 4.16 -11.14
N LEU A 9 -16.35 5.12 -10.27
CA LEU A 9 -17.70 5.26 -9.69
C LEU A 9 -18.77 5.61 -10.73
N PHE A 10 -18.40 6.29 -11.82
CA PHE A 10 -19.29 6.54 -12.95
C PHE A 10 -19.39 5.37 -13.94
N GLY A 11 -18.75 4.23 -13.66
CA GLY A 11 -18.83 3.03 -14.48
C GLY A 11 -17.93 3.03 -15.72
N GLU A 12 -16.95 3.94 -15.80
CA GLU A 12 -16.00 3.99 -16.92
C GLU A 12 -14.99 2.82 -16.92
N TYR A 13 -14.89 2.07 -15.81
CA TYR A 13 -13.93 0.96 -15.65
C TYR A 13 -14.60 -0.33 -15.18
N THR A 14 -14.25 -1.45 -15.83
CA THR A 14 -14.79 -2.78 -15.51
C THR A 14 -13.97 -3.55 -14.48
N CYS A 15 -12.66 -3.25 -14.36
CA CYS A 15 -11.71 -3.96 -13.50
C CYS A 15 -10.92 -2.95 -12.66
N PHE A 16 -11.63 -2.16 -11.85
CA PHE A 16 -11.01 -1.17 -10.96
C PHE A 16 -11.00 -1.72 -9.52
N PRO A 17 -9.82 -2.10 -8.99
CA PRO A 17 -9.71 -2.67 -7.66
C PRO A 17 -10.29 -1.76 -6.57
N GLY A 18 -11.05 -2.35 -5.66
CA GLY A 18 -11.76 -1.66 -4.58
C GLY A 18 -13.08 -1.00 -4.99
N ILE A 19 -13.46 -1.01 -6.27
CA ILE A 19 -14.76 -0.49 -6.74
C ILE A 19 -15.53 -1.53 -7.55
N THR A 20 -15.03 -1.89 -8.74
CA THR A 20 -15.69 -2.85 -9.63
C THR A 20 -15.12 -4.26 -9.53
N GLU A 21 -13.97 -4.40 -8.87
CA GLU A 21 -13.31 -5.66 -8.57
C GLU A 21 -12.78 -5.64 -7.12
N PRO A 22 -12.83 -6.75 -6.37
CA PRO A 22 -12.21 -6.81 -5.04
C PRO A 22 -10.69 -6.63 -5.11
N TYR A 23 -10.11 -6.03 -4.08
CA TYR A 23 -8.67 -6.05 -3.88
C TYR A 23 -8.29 -7.31 -3.09
N GLU A 24 -7.37 -8.11 -3.63
CA GLU A 24 -6.86 -9.30 -2.96
C GLU A 24 -5.75 -8.88 -1.98
N ILE A 25 -6.03 -9.00 -0.68
CA ILE A 25 -5.06 -8.75 0.37
C ILE A 25 -4.03 -9.88 0.38
N SER A 26 -2.74 -9.53 0.51
CA SER A 26 -1.66 -10.51 0.65
C SER A 26 -1.88 -11.42 1.86
N ASP A 27 -1.83 -12.74 1.67
CA ASP A 27 -1.99 -13.72 2.76
C ASP A 27 -0.79 -13.74 3.73
N HIS A 28 0.42 -13.52 3.19
CA HIS A 28 1.67 -13.61 3.94
C HIS A 28 2.61 -12.42 3.65
N PRO A 29 2.21 -11.19 4.00
CA PRO A 29 3.04 -10.03 3.75
C PRO A 29 4.27 -10.05 4.67
N GLU A 30 5.42 -9.75 4.08
CA GLU A 30 6.68 -9.56 4.79
C GLU A 30 6.66 -8.36 5.75
N LEU A 31 5.93 -7.32 5.36
CA LEU A 31 5.74 -6.06 6.08
C LEU A 31 4.42 -5.43 5.63
N ILE A 32 3.63 -4.92 6.57
CA ILE A 32 2.45 -4.10 6.30
C ILE A 32 2.78 -2.67 6.67
N LEU A 33 2.60 -1.74 5.74
CA LEU A 33 2.74 -0.30 5.97
C LEU A 33 1.35 0.33 5.94
N ASP A 34 0.83 0.69 7.11
CA ASP A 34 -0.46 1.37 7.22
C ASP A 34 -0.26 2.88 7.00
N THR A 35 -0.59 3.34 5.80
CA THR A 35 -0.45 4.76 5.41
C THR A 35 -1.61 5.64 5.89
N GLU A 36 -2.64 5.07 6.52
CA GLU A 36 -3.68 5.86 7.19
C GLU A 36 -3.16 6.35 8.56
N ASP A 37 -2.47 5.47 9.28
CA ASP A 37 -1.93 5.74 10.61
C ASP A 37 -0.49 6.29 10.60
N ASN A 38 0.24 6.14 9.49
CA ASN A 38 1.62 6.60 9.36
C ASN A 38 1.76 7.60 8.20
N ASP A 39 2.37 8.75 8.50
CA ASP A 39 2.84 9.66 7.46
C ASP A 39 4.03 9.07 6.68
N ILE A 40 4.48 9.81 5.67
CA ILE A 40 5.51 9.35 4.73
C ILE A 40 6.82 9.05 5.47
N GLU A 41 7.24 9.95 6.35
CA GLU A 41 8.48 9.86 7.12
C GLU A 41 8.44 8.64 8.07
N ASN A 42 7.34 8.44 8.80
CA ASN A 42 7.21 7.28 9.69
C ASN A 42 7.14 5.96 8.91
N ALA A 43 6.38 5.90 7.82
CA ALA A 43 6.30 4.72 6.97
C ALA A 43 7.68 4.37 6.37
N PHE A 44 8.46 5.38 5.97
CA PHE A 44 9.83 5.20 5.50
C PHE A 44 10.75 4.60 6.58
N GLU A 45 10.71 5.14 7.80
CA GLU A 45 11.52 4.64 8.91
C GLU A 45 11.16 3.19 9.28
N ILE A 46 9.87 2.83 9.24
CA ILE A 46 9.42 1.44 9.44
C ILE A 46 10.00 0.52 8.36
N LEU A 47 9.89 0.92 7.09
CA LEU A 47 10.43 0.16 5.97
C LEU A 47 11.94 -0.03 6.06
N LEU A 48 12.69 1.05 6.34
CA LEU A 48 14.14 1.03 6.41
C LEU A 48 14.63 0.07 7.50
N LYS A 49 14.04 0.14 8.70
CA LYS A 49 14.39 -0.75 9.82
C LYS A 49 14.15 -2.21 9.49
N GLU A 50 13.03 -2.53 8.84
CA GLU A 50 12.74 -3.91 8.45
C GLU A 50 13.74 -4.43 7.40
N VAL A 51 14.15 -3.58 6.44
CA VAL A 51 15.19 -3.93 5.45
C VAL A 51 16.54 -4.17 6.14
N GLN A 52 16.97 -3.27 7.03
CA GLN A 52 18.23 -3.41 7.77
C GLN A 52 18.26 -4.70 8.60
N LYS A 53 17.17 -5.00 9.31
CA LYS A 53 17.01 -6.22 10.10
C LYS A 53 17.16 -7.48 9.24
N ARG A 54 16.55 -7.51 8.04
CA ARG A 54 16.65 -8.64 7.10
C ARG A 54 18.03 -8.83 6.50
N LEU A 55 18.77 -7.74 6.31
CA LEU A 55 20.14 -7.77 5.80
C LEU A 55 21.17 -8.06 6.92
N ASN A 56 20.73 -8.26 8.17
CA ASN A 56 21.60 -8.32 9.35
C ASN A 56 22.56 -7.13 9.43
N TYR A 57 22.10 -5.97 8.95
CA TYR A 57 22.88 -4.75 8.96
C TYR A 57 23.08 -4.31 10.41
N LYS A 58 24.34 -4.15 10.82
CA LYS A 58 24.70 -3.54 12.10
C LYS A 58 25.06 -2.10 11.82
N GLU A 59 24.38 -1.16 12.49
CA GLU A 59 24.76 0.25 12.50
C GLU A 59 26.21 0.45 12.94
#